data_AF-A0A1V5AUT5-F1
#
_entry.id   AF-A0A1V5AUT5-F1
#
_cell.length_a   1.000
_cell.length_b   1.000
_cell.length_c   1.000
_cell.angle_alpha   90.00
_cell.angle_beta   90.00
_cell.angle_gamma   90.00
#
_symmetry.space_group_name_H-M   'P 1'
#
loop_
_entity.id
_entity.type
_entity.pdbx_description
1 polymer ?
#
loop_
_entity_poly.entity_id
_entity_poly.type
_entity_poly.pdbx_seq_one_letter_code
_entity_poly.pdbx_strand_id
1 'polypeptide(L)'
;MSSSVTVVAHCLLNPLTRVRGLAPVAFQPEGYTVQLPCPEALYLGLSRWAVTRNQLDVPQFRRFCRALIKSHADLLEMLARQGASLRIVGLAGSPSCGVTITSSGYTGGRPCAAEHAHVGGRGVFMEELLAELTRRGVAFAAEEVGRSEGKGRDL
;
A
#
# COMPACT_ATOMS: atom_id res chain seq x y z
N MET A 1 -4.91 25.72 13.99
CA MET A 1 -5.67 24.65 13.30
C MET A 1 -4.68 23.54 12.99
N SER A 2 -4.88 22.33 13.52
CA SER A 2 -4.06 21.18 13.14
C SER A 2 -4.52 20.74 11.75
N SER A 3 -3.68 20.95 10.72
CA SER A 3 -4.00 20.53 9.35
C SER A 3 -3.88 19.02 9.24
N SER A 4 -4.93 18.34 8.79
CA SER A 4 -4.88 16.91 8.49
C SER A 4 -4.37 16.68 7.07
N VAL A 5 -3.42 15.75 6.92
CA VAL A 5 -2.84 15.35 5.62
C VAL A 5 -3.13 13.88 5.39
N THR A 6 -3.85 13.59 4.31
CA THR A 6 -4.13 12.23 3.86
C THR A 6 -2.96 11.74 3.00
N VAL A 7 -2.23 10.73 3.49
CA VAL A 7 -1.14 10.06 2.79
C VAL A 7 -1.68 8.78 2.17
N VAL A 8 -1.76 8.71 0.84
CA VAL A 8 -2.61 7.72 0.16
C VAL A 8 -1.82 6.81 -0.78
N ALA A 9 -2.16 5.52 -0.78
CA ALA A 9 -1.66 4.56 -1.77
C ALA A 9 -2.04 4.98 -3.20
N HIS A 10 -1.06 4.95 -4.12
CA HIS A 10 -1.17 5.54 -5.44
C HIS A 10 -2.45 5.18 -6.21
N CYS A 11 -2.81 3.89 -6.21
CA CYS A 11 -3.92 3.35 -7.00
C CYS A 11 -5.30 3.83 -6.57
N LEU A 12 -5.44 4.43 -5.38
CA LEU A 12 -6.70 5.03 -4.93
C LEU A 12 -6.99 6.36 -5.65
N LEU A 13 -5.96 7.10 -6.07
CA LEU A 13 -6.12 8.33 -6.85
C LEU A 13 -5.81 8.15 -8.34
N ASN A 14 -5.00 7.14 -8.69
CA ASN A 14 -4.68 6.81 -10.07
C ASN A 14 -4.87 5.30 -10.33
N PRO A 15 -6.11 4.88 -10.66
CA PRO A 15 -6.45 3.48 -10.88
C PRO A 15 -5.64 2.81 -11.99
N LEU A 16 -5.01 3.58 -12.90
CA LEU A 16 -4.18 3.04 -13.99
C LEU A 16 -2.93 2.30 -13.49
N THR A 17 -2.55 2.47 -12.22
CA THR A 17 -1.44 1.73 -11.59
C THR A 17 -1.86 0.41 -10.95
N ARG A 18 -3.17 0.14 -10.88
CA ARG A 18 -3.70 -1.14 -10.40
C ARG A 18 -3.38 -2.26 -11.40
N VAL A 19 -3.37 -3.50 -10.94
CA VAL A 19 -3.29 -4.64 -11.86
C VAL A 19 -4.50 -4.63 -12.79
N ARG A 20 -4.29 -4.95 -14.07
CA ARG A 20 -5.33 -4.93 -15.10
C ARG A 20 -6.42 -5.94 -14.76
N GLY A 21 -7.67 -5.58 -15.05
CA GLY A 21 -8.84 -6.44 -14.83
C GLY A 21 -9.55 -6.23 -13.49
N LEU A 22 -8.94 -5.52 -12.53
CA LEU A 22 -9.62 -5.17 -11.28
C LEU A 22 -10.33 -3.81 -11.38
N ALA A 23 -11.54 -3.74 -10.84
CA ALA A 23 -12.29 -2.48 -10.76
C ALA A 23 -11.57 -1.43 -9.89
N PRO A 24 -11.67 -0.13 -10.23
CA PRO A 24 -11.26 0.94 -9.34
C PRO A 24 -12.00 0.89 -8.00
N VAL A 25 -11.31 1.25 -6.92
CA VAL A 25 -11.94 1.45 -5.61
C VAL A 25 -12.27 2.93 -5.47
N ALA A 26 -13.54 3.26 -5.23
CA ALA A 26 -13.95 4.63 -5.00
C ALA A 26 -13.30 5.17 -3.73
N PHE A 27 -12.54 6.25 -3.86
CA PHE A 27 -11.90 6.92 -2.74
C PHE A 27 -11.75 8.40 -3.06
N GLN A 28 -12.17 9.25 -2.13
CA GLN A 28 -11.98 10.69 -2.20
C GLN A 28 -11.17 11.10 -0.96
N PRO A 29 -9.95 11.64 -1.11
CA PRO A 29 -9.18 12.11 0.03
C PRO A 29 -9.84 13.36 0.63
N GLU A 30 -9.80 13.44 1.95
CA GLU A 30 -10.24 14.63 2.68
C GLU A 30 -9.03 15.54 2.93
N GLY A 31 -9.18 16.83 2.60
CA GLY A 31 -8.17 17.85 2.88
C GLY A 31 -6.89 17.75 2.04
N TYR A 32 -5.76 18.14 2.63
CA TYR A 32 -4.47 18.09 1.97
C TYR A 32 -4.02 16.65 1.74
N THR A 33 -3.35 16.39 0.63
CA THR A 33 -3.04 15.02 0.20
C THR A 33 -1.58 14.86 -0.21
N VAL A 34 -0.97 13.78 0.23
CA VAL A 34 0.31 13.27 -0.30
C VAL A 34 0.05 11.91 -0.93
N GLN A 35 0.25 11.80 -2.25
CA GLN A 35 0.14 10.53 -2.95
C GLN A 35 1.48 9.78 -2.89
N LEU A 36 1.46 8.55 -2.35
CA LEU A 36 2.63 7.67 -2.32
C LEU A 36 2.91 7.06 -3.70
N PRO A 37 4.14 6.61 -3.98
CA PRO A 37 4.45 5.84 -5.17
C PRO A 37 3.77 4.46 -5.14
N CYS A 38 3.50 3.88 -6.30
CA CYS A 38 3.05 2.50 -6.40
C CYS A 38 4.28 1.57 -6.49
N PRO A 39 4.66 0.83 -5.42
CA PRO A 39 5.86 0.00 -5.43
C PRO A 39 5.76 -1.13 -6.47
N GLU A 40 4.58 -1.73 -6.65
CA GLU A 40 4.38 -2.79 -7.65
C GLU A 40 4.50 -2.28 -9.08
N ALA A 41 3.90 -1.12 -9.39
CA ALA A 41 3.98 -0.56 -10.74
C ALA A 41 5.41 -0.14 -11.08
N LEU A 42 6.16 0.40 -10.10
CA LEU A 42 7.55 0.81 -10.31
C LEU A 42 8.52 -0.37 -10.38
N TYR A 43 8.26 -1.47 -9.65
CA TYR A 43 9.14 -2.63 -9.61
C TYR A 43 8.84 -3.66 -10.70
N LEU A 44 7.56 -3.93 -10.97
CA LEU A 44 7.10 -4.97 -11.90
C LEU A 44 6.53 -4.43 -13.21
N GLY A 45 6.27 -3.12 -13.29
CA GLY A 45 5.66 -2.48 -14.45
C GLY A 45 4.13 -2.60 -14.49
N LEU A 46 3.52 -1.90 -15.46
CA LEU A 46 2.07 -1.84 -15.65
C LEU A 46 1.48 -3.06 -16.38
N SER A 47 2.32 -3.87 -17.01
CA SER A 47 1.93 -5.12 -17.71
C SER A 47 2.11 -6.37 -16.84
N ARG A 48 2.26 -6.19 -15.51
CA ARG A 48 2.48 -7.28 -14.56
C ARG A 48 1.24 -8.14 -14.34
N TRP A 49 1.48 -9.36 -13.89
CA TRP A 49 0.47 -10.25 -13.31
C TRP A 49 0.13 -9.83 -11.88
N ALA A 50 -1.01 -10.28 -11.36
CA ALA A 50 -1.30 -10.17 -9.94
C ALA A 50 -0.26 -10.97 -9.13
N VAL A 51 0.20 -10.42 -8.02
CA VAL A 51 1.18 -11.05 -7.12
C VAL A 51 0.66 -11.04 -5.68
N THR A 52 1.19 -11.93 -4.85
CA THR A 52 0.87 -12.02 -3.42
C THR A 52 2.01 -11.48 -2.56
N ARG A 53 1.73 -11.20 -1.27
CA ARG A 53 2.75 -10.73 -0.32
C ARG A 53 3.93 -11.69 -0.25
N ASN A 54 3.70 -13.00 -0.19
CA ASN A 54 4.77 -14.00 -0.10
C ASN A 54 5.69 -14.04 -1.33
N GLN A 55 5.24 -13.52 -2.48
CA GLN A 55 6.09 -13.39 -3.67
C GLN A 55 6.91 -12.08 -3.67
N LEU A 56 6.40 -11.03 -3.00
CA LEU A 56 7.07 -9.74 -2.89
C LEU A 56 7.93 -9.59 -1.63
N ASP A 57 7.68 -10.39 -0.59
CA ASP A 57 8.40 -10.35 0.68
C ASP A 57 9.79 -10.98 0.56
N VAL A 58 10.64 -10.32 -0.24
CA VAL A 58 12.01 -10.72 -0.54
C VAL A 58 12.96 -9.55 -0.27
N PRO A 59 14.25 -9.81 0.05
CA PRO A 59 15.18 -8.76 0.47
C PRO A 59 15.34 -7.61 -0.53
N GLN A 60 15.33 -7.90 -1.82
CA GLN A 60 15.48 -6.95 -2.92
C GLN A 60 14.31 -5.97 -2.97
N PHE A 61 13.07 -6.48 -2.91
CA PHE A 61 11.88 -5.65 -2.94
C PHE A 61 11.76 -4.79 -1.68
N ARG A 62 12.12 -5.31 -0.51
CA ARG A 62 12.19 -4.52 0.73
C ARG A 62 13.20 -3.37 0.64
N ARG A 63 14.40 -3.62 0.10
CA ARG A 63 15.40 -2.56 -0.14
C ARG A 63 14.86 -1.49 -1.10
N PHE A 64 14.17 -1.92 -2.15
CA PHE A 64 13.53 -1.02 -3.10
C PHE A 64 12.44 -0.16 -2.44
N CYS A 65 11.56 -0.75 -1.64
CA CYS A 65 10.53 -0.03 -0.87
C CYS A 65 11.16 1.02 0.05
N ARG A 66 12.20 0.67 0.82
CA ARG A 66 12.91 1.63 1.69
C ARG A 66 13.48 2.82 0.92
N ALA A 67 14.05 2.57 -0.26
CA ALA A 67 14.57 3.64 -1.12
C ALA A 67 13.46 4.58 -1.60
N LEU A 68 12.30 4.05 -2.00
CA LEU A 68 11.12 4.85 -2.39
C LEU A 68 10.55 5.67 -1.23
N ILE A 69 10.55 5.10 -0.02
CA ILE A 69 9.96 5.71 1.18
C ILE A 69 10.78 6.91 1.65
N LYS A 70 12.11 6.90 1.49
CA LYS A 70 13.02 7.86 2.14
C LYS A 70 12.60 9.33 1.97
N SER A 71 12.41 9.80 0.73
CA SER A 71 12.03 11.19 0.48
C SER A 71 10.62 11.54 0.96
N HIS A 72 9.70 10.58 0.92
CA HIS A 72 8.34 10.74 1.44
C HIS A 72 8.38 10.84 2.97
N ALA A 73 9.14 9.97 3.64
CA ALA A 73 9.30 10.01 5.09
C ALA A 73 9.90 11.35 5.55
N ASP A 74 10.90 11.88 4.85
CA ASP A 74 11.47 13.21 5.13
C ASP A 74 10.40 14.31 5.04
N LEU A 75 9.58 14.32 3.98
CA LEU A 75 8.48 15.27 3.83
C LEU A 75 7.43 15.12 4.95
N LEU A 76 7.00 13.90 5.23
CA LEU A 76 5.98 13.61 6.23
C LEU A 76 6.44 14.01 7.64
N GLU A 77 7.71 13.77 7.97
CA GLU A 77 8.32 14.23 9.21
C GLU A 77 8.31 15.76 9.31
N MET A 78 8.68 16.46 8.23
CA MET A 78 8.64 17.93 8.20
C MET A 78 7.22 18.47 8.38
N LEU A 79 6.23 17.86 7.73
CA LEU A 79 4.82 18.23 7.90
C LEU A 79 4.36 18.02 9.34
N ALA A 80 4.69 16.88 9.94
CA ALA A 80 4.35 16.57 11.32
C ALA A 80 4.99 17.56 12.31
N ARG A 81 6.26 17.95 12.09
CA ARG A 81 6.96 18.96 12.89
C ARG A 81 6.32 20.36 12.81
N GLN A 82 5.59 20.65 11.73
CA GLN A 82 4.79 21.87 11.58
C GLN A 82 3.38 21.76 12.17
N GLY A 83 3.08 20.65 12.88
CA GLY A 83 1.80 20.43 13.55
C GLY A 83 0.72 19.79 12.67
N ALA A 84 1.08 19.19 11.53
CA ALA A 84 0.12 18.43 10.73
C ALA A 84 -0.14 17.03 11.33
N SER A 85 -1.40 16.59 11.33
CA SER A 85 -1.76 15.21 11.65
C SER A 85 -1.77 14.35 10.38
N LEU A 86 -1.08 13.22 10.39
CA LEU A 86 -0.96 12.35 9.22
C LEU A 86 -1.94 11.17 9.29
N ARG A 87 -2.75 11.01 8.24
CA ARG A 87 -3.67 9.88 8.04
C ARG A 87 -3.21 9.05 6.86
N ILE A 88 -2.74 7.83 7.10
CA ILE A 88 -2.23 6.93 6.06
C ILE A 88 -3.35 6.01 5.58
N VAL A 89 -3.65 6.05 4.29
CA VAL A 89 -4.71 5.26 3.66
C VAL A 89 -4.13 4.30 2.64
N GLY A 90 -4.20 3.01 2.96
CA GLY A 90 -3.84 1.92 2.07
C GLY A 90 -5.03 1.26 1.39
N LEU A 91 -4.74 0.18 0.65
CA LEU A 91 -5.73 -0.60 -0.08
C LEU A 91 -5.79 -2.02 0.51
N ALA A 92 -6.96 -2.42 1.03
CA ALA A 92 -7.15 -3.74 1.63
C ALA A 92 -6.82 -4.86 0.63
N GLY A 93 -6.15 -5.91 1.11
CA GLY A 93 -5.78 -7.08 0.29
C GLY A 93 -4.56 -6.88 -0.62
N SER A 94 -4.07 -5.64 -0.78
CA SER A 94 -2.87 -5.39 -1.58
C SER A 94 -1.63 -6.07 -0.96
N PRO A 95 -0.76 -6.71 -1.78
CA PRO A 95 0.47 -7.34 -1.29
C PRO A 95 1.50 -6.31 -0.81
N SER A 96 1.40 -5.06 -1.30
CA SER A 96 2.29 -3.96 -0.90
C SER A 96 1.61 -2.92 -0.02
N CYS A 97 0.40 -2.49 -0.38
CA CYS A 97 -0.28 -1.34 0.20
C CYS A 97 -1.39 -1.70 1.21
N GLY A 98 -1.54 -2.98 1.57
CA GLY A 98 -2.48 -3.41 2.62
C GLY A 98 -2.03 -2.95 4.01
N VAL A 99 -2.94 -2.44 4.84
CA VAL A 99 -2.60 -1.92 6.18
C VAL A 99 -2.94 -2.91 7.28
N THR A 100 -4.05 -3.63 7.14
CA THR A 100 -4.55 -4.63 8.11
C THR A 100 -4.72 -5.99 7.46
N ILE A 101 -5.08 -6.02 6.17
CA ILE A 101 -5.26 -7.23 5.37
C ILE A 101 -4.36 -7.17 4.12
N THR A 102 -3.75 -8.31 3.78
CA THR A 102 -2.91 -8.49 2.60
C THR A 102 -3.19 -9.85 1.92
N SER A 103 -2.58 -10.12 0.77
CA SER A 103 -2.77 -11.36 0.02
C SER A 103 -1.63 -12.37 0.27
N SER A 104 -1.96 -13.65 0.37
CA SER A 104 -0.99 -14.74 0.48
C SER A 104 -1.47 -15.95 -0.33
N GLY A 105 -0.55 -16.69 -0.93
CA GLY A 105 -0.86 -17.84 -1.77
C GLY A 105 -0.07 -17.82 -3.08
N TYR A 106 -0.66 -18.42 -4.12
CA TYR A 106 0.01 -18.83 -5.36
C TYR A 106 1.17 -19.80 -5.12
N THR A 107 1.13 -20.93 -5.81
CA THR A 107 2.18 -21.97 -5.75
C THR A 107 3.45 -21.58 -6.51
N GLY A 108 3.38 -20.55 -7.37
CA GLY A 108 4.45 -20.20 -8.31
C GLY A 108 4.49 -21.14 -9.52
N GLY A 109 5.51 -21.00 -10.36
CA GLY A 109 5.69 -21.82 -11.57
C GLY A 109 5.24 -21.13 -12.85
N ARG A 110 4.91 -21.92 -13.88
CA ARG A 110 4.42 -21.38 -15.16
C ARG A 110 3.07 -20.69 -14.94
N PRO A 111 2.75 -19.63 -15.72
CA PRO A 111 1.48 -18.95 -15.56
C PRO A 111 0.32 -19.94 -15.77
N CYS A 112 -0.51 -20.07 -14.73
CA CYS A 112 -1.73 -20.87 -14.72
C CYS A 112 -2.76 -20.17 -13.84
N ALA A 113 -4.03 -20.56 -13.96
CA ALA A 113 -5.04 -20.16 -12.98
C ALA A 113 -4.64 -20.70 -11.61
N ALA A 114 -4.46 -19.81 -10.64
CA ALA A 114 -4.09 -20.16 -9.28
C ALA A 114 -4.92 -19.33 -8.29
N GLU A 115 -5.23 -19.91 -7.15
CA GLU A 115 -6.00 -19.24 -6.10
C GLU A 115 -5.07 -18.54 -5.10
N HIS A 116 -5.55 -17.43 -4.52
CA HIS A 116 -4.93 -16.76 -3.38
C HIS A 116 -5.99 -16.47 -2.31
N ALA A 117 -5.53 -16.21 -1.08
CA ALA A 117 -6.38 -15.82 0.02
C ALA A 117 -5.95 -14.46 0.60
N HIS A 118 -6.92 -13.73 1.15
CA HIS A 118 -6.63 -12.58 2.00
C HIS A 118 -6.36 -13.07 3.43
N VAL A 119 -5.23 -12.64 3.99
CA VAL A 119 -4.78 -12.99 5.35
C VAL A 119 -4.53 -11.73 6.17
N GLY A 120 -4.66 -11.84 7.49
CA GLY A 120 -4.31 -10.75 8.41
C GLY A 120 -2.81 -10.44 8.32
N GLY A 121 -2.47 -9.16 8.15
CA GLY A 121 -1.08 -8.71 8.03
C GLY A 121 -0.94 -7.43 7.22
N ARG A 122 0.23 -6.81 7.31
CA ARG A 122 0.59 -5.61 6.54
C ARG A 122 1.21 -6.01 5.21
N GLY A 123 0.90 -5.26 4.15
CA GLY A 123 1.63 -5.32 2.89
C GLY A 123 3.06 -4.79 3.07
N VAL A 124 4.00 -5.26 2.26
CA VAL A 124 5.44 -5.01 2.46
C VAL A 124 5.80 -3.53 2.47
N PHE A 125 5.16 -2.72 1.61
CA PHE A 125 5.44 -1.28 1.54
C PHE A 125 4.89 -0.53 2.75
N MET A 126 3.70 -0.89 3.23
CA MET A 126 3.14 -0.31 4.46
C MET A 126 3.94 -0.73 5.69
N GLU A 127 4.40 -1.98 5.75
CA GLU A 127 5.25 -2.46 6.85
C GLU A 127 6.54 -1.62 6.97
N GLU A 128 7.24 -1.39 5.87
CA GLU A 128 8.47 -0.57 5.85
C GLU A 128 8.19 0.91 6.13
N LEU A 129 7.09 1.47 5.61
CA LEU A 129 6.72 2.88 5.83
C LEU A 129 6.41 3.15 7.30
N LEU A 130 5.55 2.33 7.91
CA LEU A 130 5.15 2.52 9.30
C LEU A 130 6.34 2.30 10.25
N ALA A 131 7.21 1.31 9.97
CA ALA A 131 8.44 1.11 10.73
C ALA A 131 9.39 2.32 10.64
N GLU A 132 9.52 2.94 9.46
CA GLU A 132 10.31 4.16 9.25
C GLU A 132 9.77 5.32 10.10
N LEU A 133 8.46 5.57 10.04
CA LEU A 133 7.82 6.66 10.79
C LEU A 133 7.94 6.45 12.31
N THR A 134 7.73 5.22 12.79
CA THR A 134 7.92 4.88 14.20
C THR A 134 9.36 5.13 14.66
N ARG A 135 10.37 4.75 13.86
CA ARG A 135 11.78 4.97 14.22
C ARG A 135 12.14 6.45 14.33
N ARG A 136 11.44 7.31 13.57
CA ARG A 136 11.61 8.76 13.58
C ARG A 136 10.78 9.46 14.66
N GLY A 137 10.00 8.73 15.46
CA GLY A 137 9.11 9.32 16.47
C GLY A 137 7.94 10.11 15.88
N VAL A 138 7.53 9.82 14.64
CA VAL A 138 6.40 10.48 13.99
C VAL A 138 5.09 9.80 14.42
N ALA A 139 4.15 10.58 14.95
CA ALA A 139 2.81 10.09 15.27
C ALA A 139 1.94 9.97 13.99
N PHE A 140 1.23 8.86 13.83
CA PHE A 140 0.37 8.61 12.66
C PHE A 140 -0.85 7.76 13.03
N ALA A 141 -1.91 7.88 12.23
CA ALA A 141 -3.03 6.93 12.18
C ALA A 141 -3.02 6.21 10.82
N ALA A 142 -3.27 4.89 10.81
CA ALA A 142 -3.22 4.07 9.61
C ALA A 142 -4.48 3.21 9.45
N GLU A 143 -5.10 3.25 8.27
CA GLU A 143 -6.31 2.48 7.93
C GLU A 143 -6.30 2.01 6.46
N GLU A 144 -7.23 1.13 6.11
CA GLU A 144 -7.41 0.60 4.76
C GLU A 144 -8.85 0.78 4.28
N VAL A 145 -9.01 0.97 2.96
CA VAL A 145 -10.32 1.00 2.30
C VAL A 145 -10.54 -0.23 1.42
N GLY A 146 -11.81 -0.57 1.16
CA GLY A 146 -12.19 -1.64 0.24
C GLY A 146 -12.45 -3.02 0.86
N ARG A 147 -12.78 -3.10 2.15
CA ARG A 147 -13.29 -4.36 2.75
C ARG A 147 -14.70 -4.65 2.21
N SER A 148 -14.86 -5.77 1.51
CA SER A 148 -16.15 -6.41 1.29
C SER A 148 -16.46 -7.30 2.50
N GLU A 149 -17.57 -7.06 3.19
CA GLU A 149 -18.07 -8.00 4.20
C GLU A 149 -18.51 -9.30 3.51
N GLY A 150 -17.72 -10.37 3.72
CA GLY A 150 -18.18 -11.76 3.71
C GLY A 150 -18.83 -12.30 2.42
N LYS A 151 -18.00 -12.82 1.52
CA LYS A 151 -17.95 -14.25 1.09
C LYS A 151 -16.99 -14.34 -0.09
N GLY A 152 -16.13 -15.35 -0.06
CA GLY A 152 -15.16 -15.61 -1.12
C GLY A 152 -15.80 -15.79 -2.49
N ARG A 153 -14.94 -15.70 -3.52
CA ARG A 153 -15.26 -15.65 -4.96
C ARG A 153 -15.78 -14.23 -5.27
N ASP A 154 -14.98 -13.35 -5.86
CA ASP A 154 -14.52 -13.47 -7.24
C ASP A 154 -13.28 -12.59 -7.50
N LEU A 155 -12.36 -13.19 -8.28
CA LEU A 155 -11.35 -12.61 -9.18
C LEU A 155 -10.31 -11.61 -8.61
#